data_AF-A0A1W1H6E4-F1
#
_entry.id   AF-A0A1W1H6E4-F1
#
_cell.length_a   1.000
_cell.length_b   1.000
_cell.length_c   1.000
_cell.angle_alpha   90.00
_cell.angle_beta   90.00
_cell.angle_gamma   90.00
#
_symmetry.space_group_name_H-M   'P 1'
#
loop_
_entity.id
_entity.type
_entity.pdbx_description
1 polymer ?
#
loop_
_entity_poly.entity_id
_entity_poly.type
_entity_poly.pdbx_seq_one_letter_code
_entity_poly.pdbx_strand_id
1 'polypeptide(L)'
;MGKMILPYLVNPGNPDSDSNDKAQNIIGVIFEYITQKEVLFFMSTAVNKAIELETIHAVLSKDLADAVWSVDVKTLTYEYISRSIINISGYSAEEYIGQSVHKTMSQDTFGSVFKILSEEISSFESHQKKIRNMELELIHRTGRFYWVEIRAKLYKSPEGGLKVIGVSRDVTDRKKAEQEKEDTIVRLGKMIAENERLLKENRILTGLLPICSGCKRIRDDNNKWWPLEAYVREHTDADFTHTICTDCSEIFYK
;
A
#
# COMPACT_ATOMS: atom_id res chain seq x y z
N MET A 1 -2.11 -36.77 -52.71
CA MET A 1 -0.75 -37.32 -52.92
C MET A 1 -0.21 -37.66 -51.53
N GLY A 2 0.17 -38.88 -51.14
CA GLY A 2 0.39 -40.12 -51.87
C GLY A 2 -0.43 -41.31 -51.33
N LYS A 3 -0.33 -42.42 -52.06
CA LYS A 3 -1.22 -43.58 -52.14
C LYS A 3 -1.03 -44.59 -50.99
N MET A 4 -2.16 -45.04 -50.45
CA MET A 4 -2.63 -46.44 -50.36
C MET A 4 -1.58 -47.56 -50.51
N ILE A 5 -1.39 -48.35 -49.45
CA ILE A 5 -1.09 -49.78 -49.52
C ILE A 5 -1.94 -50.50 -48.45
N LEU A 6 -3.00 -51.16 -48.91
CA LEU A 6 -3.51 -52.39 -48.30
C LEU A 6 -2.54 -53.52 -48.64
N PRO A 7 -2.40 -54.51 -47.74
CA PRO A 7 -2.51 -55.89 -48.19
C PRO A 7 -3.59 -56.64 -47.40
N TYR A 8 -4.56 -57.17 -48.14
CA TYR A 8 -5.37 -58.31 -47.71
C TYR A 8 -4.47 -59.54 -47.56
N LEU A 9 -4.70 -60.35 -46.52
CA LEU A 9 -4.83 -61.81 -46.64
C LEU A 9 -5.72 -62.31 -45.49
N VAL A 10 -7.02 -62.38 -45.77
CA VAL A 10 -7.95 -63.26 -45.03
C VAL A 10 -7.75 -64.65 -45.60
N ASN A 11 -7.29 -65.58 -44.78
CA ASN A 11 -7.24 -67.01 -45.10
C ASN A 11 -8.48 -67.67 -44.48
N PRO A 12 -9.33 -68.39 -45.23
CA PRO A 12 -10.49 -69.06 -44.66
C PRO A 12 -10.05 -70.44 -44.17
N GLY A 13 -9.73 -70.56 -42.89
CA GLY A 13 -9.34 -71.82 -42.29
C GLY A 13 -9.28 -71.76 -40.77
N ASN A 14 -10.29 -72.39 -40.16
CA ASN A 14 -10.44 -72.70 -38.73
C ASN A 14 -11.20 -71.64 -37.88
N PRO A 15 -12.41 -71.95 -37.37
CA PRO A 15 -13.05 -71.15 -36.33
C PRO A 15 -12.34 -71.41 -34.99
N ASP A 16 -12.32 -70.41 -34.13
CA ASP A 16 -11.82 -70.43 -32.74
C ASP A 16 -10.36 -69.99 -32.52
N SER A 17 -10.10 -68.69 -32.76
CA SER A 17 -9.06 -67.93 -32.01
C SER A 17 -9.08 -66.41 -32.24
N ASP A 18 -9.80 -65.90 -33.25
CA ASP A 18 -9.64 -64.51 -33.77
C ASP A 18 -10.45 -63.42 -33.04
N SER A 19 -11.25 -63.76 -32.01
CA SER A 19 -12.04 -62.79 -31.24
C SER A 19 -11.28 -62.21 -30.04
N ASN A 20 -10.35 -62.98 -29.47
CA ASN A 20 -9.57 -62.57 -28.30
C ASN A 20 -8.38 -61.66 -28.70
N ASP A 21 -7.78 -61.90 -29.86
CA ASP A 21 -6.61 -61.16 -30.36
C ASP A 21 -6.98 -59.74 -30.84
N LYS A 22 -8.15 -59.58 -31.49
CA LYS A 22 -8.71 -58.26 -31.84
C LYS A 22 -9.18 -57.48 -30.62
N ALA A 23 -9.73 -58.14 -29.62
CA ALA A 23 -10.11 -57.50 -28.35
C ALA A 23 -8.88 -57.03 -27.56
N GLN A 24 -7.82 -57.83 -27.52
CA GLN A 24 -6.56 -57.46 -26.87
C GLN A 24 -5.86 -56.28 -27.58
N ASN A 25 -5.88 -56.23 -28.92
CA ASN A 25 -5.35 -55.08 -29.66
C ASN A 25 -6.16 -53.79 -29.44
N ILE A 26 -7.49 -53.87 -29.37
CA ILE A 26 -8.35 -52.69 -29.10
C ILE A 26 -8.19 -52.22 -27.65
N ILE A 27 -8.09 -53.14 -26.68
CA ILE A 27 -7.82 -52.82 -25.27
C ILE A 27 -6.45 -52.14 -25.12
N GLY A 28 -5.42 -52.61 -25.83
CA GLY A 28 -4.09 -52.00 -25.84
C GLY A 28 -4.09 -50.56 -26.36
N VAL A 29 -4.77 -50.30 -27.49
CA VAL A 29 -4.88 -48.95 -28.06
C VAL A 29 -5.72 -48.02 -27.17
N ILE A 30 -6.79 -48.53 -26.54
CA ILE A 30 -7.58 -47.75 -25.59
C ILE A 30 -6.77 -47.44 -24.32
N PHE A 31 -5.96 -48.38 -23.82
CA PHE A 31 -5.07 -48.15 -22.68
C PHE A 31 -3.97 -47.12 -23.00
N GLU A 32 -3.37 -47.17 -24.20
CA GLU A 32 -2.42 -46.16 -24.68
C GLU A 32 -3.07 -44.77 -24.86
N TYR A 33 -4.31 -44.71 -25.34
CA TYR A 33 -5.02 -43.45 -25.53
C TYR A 33 -5.51 -42.82 -24.21
N ILE A 34 -5.92 -43.65 -23.24
CA ILE A 34 -6.28 -43.22 -21.88
C ILE A 34 -5.02 -42.74 -21.14
N THR A 35 -3.93 -43.50 -21.19
CA THR A 35 -2.65 -43.09 -20.58
C THR A 35 -2.08 -41.85 -21.27
N GLN A 36 -2.21 -41.68 -22.59
CA GLN A 36 -1.88 -40.41 -23.27
C GLN A 36 -2.74 -39.24 -22.78
N LYS A 37 -4.06 -39.42 -22.59
CA LYS A 37 -4.93 -38.37 -22.05
C LYS A 37 -4.63 -38.02 -20.60
N GLU A 38 -4.33 -39.02 -19.77
CA GLU A 38 -3.93 -38.81 -18.38
C GLU A 38 -2.57 -38.11 -18.30
N VAL A 39 -1.59 -38.52 -19.12
CA VAL A 39 -0.29 -37.83 -19.24
C VAL A 39 -0.46 -36.41 -19.76
N LEU A 40 -1.35 -36.16 -20.74
CA LEU A 40 -1.64 -34.82 -21.26
C LEU A 40 -2.34 -33.94 -20.20
N PHE A 41 -3.23 -34.51 -19.38
CA PHE A 41 -3.87 -33.84 -18.26
C PHE A 41 -2.85 -33.50 -17.17
N PHE A 42 -2.03 -34.46 -16.75
CA PHE A 42 -0.94 -34.24 -15.78
C PHE A 42 0.10 -33.24 -16.29
N MET A 43 0.48 -33.31 -17.58
CA MET A 43 1.34 -32.32 -18.23
C MET A 43 0.70 -30.94 -18.28
N SER A 44 -0.62 -30.82 -18.53
CA SER A 44 -1.31 -29.53 -18.50
C SER A 44 -1.31 -28.91 -17.10
N THR A 45 -1.53 -29.70 -16.05
CA THR A 45 -1.41 -29.24 -14.66
C THR A 45 0.03 -28.89 -14.29
N ALA A 46 1.03 -29.65 -14.76
CA ALA A 46 2.44 -29.38 -14.50
C ALA A 46 2.95 -28.12 -15.25
N VAL A 47 2.51 -27.91 -16.49
CA VAL A 47 2.78 -26.71 -17.29
C VAL A 47 2.03 -25.51 -16.72
N ASN A 48 0.78 -25.65 -16.28
CA ASN A 48 0.05 -24.58 -15.58
C ASN A 48 0.74 -24.22 -14.26
N LYS A 49 1.22 -25.20 -13.49
CA LYS A 49 2.04 -24.96 -12.28
C LYS A 49 3.38 -24.30 -12.59
N ALA A 50 4.01 -24.65 -13.71
CA ALA A 50 5.28 -24.06 -14.14
C ALA A 50 5.11 -22.61 -14.64
N ILE A 51 4.03 -22.32 -15.36
CA ILE A 51 3.64 -20.96 -15.77
C ILE A 51 3.20 -20.14 -14.56
N GLU A 52 2.47 -20.72 -13.60
CA GLU A 52 2.20 -20.11 -12.29
C GLU A 52 3.52 -19.83 -11.56
N LEU A 53 4.44 -20.79 -11.47
CA LEU A 53 5.77 -20.62 -10.86
C LEU A 53 6.58 -19.49 -11.51
N GLU A 54 6.66 -19.42 -12.84
CA GLU A 54 7.33 -18.32 -13.56
C GLU A 54 6.61 -16.97 -13.36
N THR A 55 5.29 -16.97 -13.30
CA THR A 55 4.48 -15.75 -13.09
C THR A 55 4.58 -15.26 -11.64
N ILE A 56 4.66 -16.19 -10.68
CA ILE A 56 4.92 -16.01 -9.26
C ILE A 56 6.35 -15.45 -9.09
N HIS A 57 7.36 -16.00 -9.78
CA HIS A 57 8.75 -15.50 -9.73
C HIS A 57 8.89 -14.03 -10.16
N ALA A 58 8.03 -13.52 -11.05
CA ALA A 58 8.02 -12.11 -11.46
C ALA A 58 7.41 -11.15 -10.42
N VAL A 59 6.70 -11.68 -9.40
CA VAL A 59 6.05 -10.90 -8.33
C VAL A 59 6.68 -11.19 -6.96
N LEU A 60 7.37 -12.32 -6.79
CA LEU A 60 8.04 -12.72 -5.56
C LEU A 60 9.23 -11.83 -5.21
N SER A 61 9.07 -11.06 -4.14
CA SER A 61 10.19 -10.70 -3.26
C SER A 61 10.46 -11.88 -2.31
N LYS A 62 11.72 -12.08 -1.92
CA LYS A 62 12.29 -13.28 -1.27
C LYS A 62 11.83 -13.59 0.17
N ASP A 63 10.85 -12.87 0.72
CA ASP A 63 10.50 -13.01 2.14
C ASP A 63 9.39 -14.05 2.39
N LEU A 64 9.67 -15.00 3.28
CA LEU A 64 8.73 -16.05 3.74
C LEU A 64 7.49 -15.50 4.47
N ALA A 65 7.46 -14.19 4.76
CA ALA A 65 6.37 -13.51 5.46
C ALA A 65 5.27 -13.00 4.51
N ASP A 66 5.55 -12.83 3.21
CA ASP A 66 4.58 -12.29 2.26
C ASP A 66 3.54 -13.37 1.85
N ALA A 67 2.29 -12.97 1.66
CA ALA A 67 1.23 -13.85 1.16
C ALA A 67 1.05 -13.70 -0.35
N VAL A 68 1.22 -14.79 -1.10
CA VAL A 68 0.96 -14.86 -2.54
C VAL A 68 -0.47 -15.31 -2.76
N TRP A 69 -1.20 -14.69 -3.68
CA TRP A 69 -2.60 -15.05 -3.93
C TRP A 69 -2.99 -14.84 -5.39
N SER A 70 -4.04 -15.55 -5.81
CA SER A 70 -4.74 -15.33 -7.07
C SER A 70 -6.25 -15.25 -6.86
N VAL A 71 -6.89 -14.40 -7.65
CA VAL A 71 -8.33 -14.12 -7.60
C VAL A 71 -8.89 -14.16 -9.01
N ASP A 72 -10.04 -14.82 -9.19
CA ASP A 72 -10.81 -14.76 -10.43
C ASP A 72 -11.48 -13.39 -10.57
N VAL A 73 -11.35 -12.76 -11.73
CA VAL A 73 -11.85 -11.39 -11.94
C VAL A 73 -13.37 -11.33 -12.05
N LYS A 74 -14.04 -12.42 -12.48
CA LYS A 74 -15.49 -12.43 -12.66
C LYS A 74 -16.21 -12.61 -11.33
N THR A 75 -15.75 -13.55 -10.50
CA THR A 75 -16.38 -13.88 -9.22
C THR A 75 -15.78 -13.10 -8.05
N LEU A 76 -14.58 -12.52 -8.24
CA LEU A 76 -13.79 -11.87 -7.19
C LEU A 76 -13.53 -12.81 -6.01
N THR A 77 -13.34 -14.10 -6.28
CA THR A 77 -13.04 -15.14 -5.28
C THR A 77 -11.59 -15.57 -5.34
N TYR A 78 -10.99 -15.86 -4.18
CA TYR A 78 -9.66 -16.43 -4.12
C TYR A 78 -9.64 -17.85 -4.70
N GLU A 79 -8.77 -18.11 -5.66
CA GLU A 79 -8.52 -19.45 -6.19
C GLU A 79 -7.29 -20.09 -5.53
N TYR A 80 -6.31 -19.27 -5.19
CA TYR A 80 -5.10 -19.68 -4.49
C TYR A 80 -4.69 -18.59 -3.48
N ILE A 81 -4.16 -19.03 -2.34
CA ILE A 81 -3.43 -18.18 -1.41
C ILE A 81 -2.40 -19.00 -0.64
N SER A 82 -1.20 -18.46 -0.45
CA SER A 82 -0.13 -19.13 0.28
C SER A 82 -0.44 -19.20 1.77
N ARG A 83 0.07 -20.24 2.44
CA ARG A 83 -0.15 -20.47 3.87
C ARG A 83 0.34 -19.33 4.78
N SER A 84 1.31 -18.54 4.32
CA SER A 84 1.82 -17.35 5.03
C SER A 84 0.73 -16.33 5.37
N ILE A 85 -0.43 -16.35 4.68
CA ILE A 85 -1.57 -15.48 4.97
C ILE A 85 -2.07 -15.59 6.42
N ILE A 86 -1.87 -16.75 7.08
CA ILE A 86 -2.29 -16.94 8.46
C ILE A 86 -1.57 -16.00 9.43
N ASN A 87 -0.30 -15.68 9.14
CA ASN A 87 0.51 -14.79 9.96
C ASN A 87 0.06 -13.32 9.85
N ILE A 88 -0.59 -12.98 8.73
CA ILE A 88 -1.02 -11.62 8.41
C ILE A 88 -2.48 -11.39 8.83
N SER A 89 -3.37 -12.31 8.45
CA SER A 89 -4.83 -12.14 8.54
C SER A 89 -5.48 -12.90 9.70
N GLY A 90 -4.80 -13.91 10.25
CA GLY A 90 -5.34 -14.85 11.22
C GLY A 90 -6.27 -15.91 10.64
N TYR A 91 -6.58 -15.89 9.33
CA TYR A 91 -7.35 -16.92 8.64
C TYR A 91 -6.42 -17.91 7.93
N SER A 92 -6.84 -19.17 7.84
CA SER A 92 -6.10 -20.17 7.05
C SER A 92 -6.31 -19.95 5.55
N ALA A 93 -5.43 -20.54 4.73
CA ALA A 93 -5.57 -20.46 3.28
C ALA A 93 -6.88 -21.11 2.79
N GLU A 94 -7.27 -22.21 3.41
CA GLU A 94 -8.49 -22.97 3.09
C GLU A 94 -9.75 -22.15 3.37
N GLU A 95 -9.71 -21.25 4.37
CA GLU A 95 -10.84 -20.37 4.69
C GLU A 95 -10.96 -19.20 3.72
N TYR A 96 -9.88 -18.84 3.02
CA TYR A 96 -9.89 -17.83 1.96
C TYR A 96 -10.34 -18.40 0.63
N ILE A 97 -9.87 -19.60 0.27
CA ILE A 97 -10.16 -20.21 -1.03
C ILE A 97 -11.68 -20.34 -1.21
N GLY A 98 -12.17 -19.86 -2.35
CA GLY A 98 -13.60 -19.80 -2.70
C GLY A 98 -14.39 -18.67 -2.01
N GLN A 99 -13.81 -17.94 -1.06
CA GLN A 99 -14.42 -16.73 -0.52
C GLN A 99 -14.12 -15.53 -1.41
N SER A 100 -15.05 -14.58 -1.41
CA SER A 100 -14.86 -13.32 -2.14
C SER A 100 -14.03 -12.33 -1.33
N VAL A 101 -13.19 -11.56 -2.03
CA VAL A 101 -12.28 -10.55 -1.46
C VAL A 101 -13.00 -9.49 -0.62
N HIS A 102 -14.29 -9.25 -0.86
CA HIS A 102 -15.08 -8.26 -0.11
C HIS A 102 -15.26 -8.63 1.38
N LYS A 103 -15.16 -9.91 1.74
CA LYS A 103 -15.45 -10.40 3.10
C LYS A 103 -14.48 -9.88 4.16
N THR A 104 -13.26 -9.55 3.75
CA THR A 104 -12.19 -9.09 4.66
C THR A 104 -11.89 -7.60 4.50
N MET A 105 -12.78 -6.86 3.84
CA MET A 105 -12.64 -5.43 3.53
C MET A 105 -13.84 -4.66 4.08
N SER A 106 -13.63 -3.38 4.41
CA SER A 106 -14.75 -2.46 4.57
C SER A 106 -15.40 -2.18 3.21
N GLN A 107 -16.63 -1.65 3.24
CA GLN A 107 -17.35 -1.27 2.01
C GLN A 107 -16.59 -0.21 1.19
N ASP A 108 -15.95 0.76 1.87
CA ASP A 108 -15.19 1.83 1.22
C ASP A 108 -13.90 1.30 0.58
N THR A 109 -13.17 0.42 1.28
CA THR A 109 -11.98 -0.24 0.73
C THR A 109 -12.37 -1.09 -0.49
N PHE A 110 -13.44 -1.87 -0.40
CA PHE A 110 -13.91 -2.68 -1.51
C PHE A 110 -14.30 -1.83 -2.73
N GLY A 111 -15.04 -0.73 -2.53
CA GLY A 111 -15.41 0.18 -3.62
C GLY A 111 -14.18 0.77 -4.34
N SER A 112 -13.15 1.14 -3.58
CA SER A 112 -11.89 1.66 -4.12
C SER A 112 -11.13 0.61 -4.93
N VAL A 113 -11.02 -0.61 -4.39
CA VAL A 113 -10.38 -1.75 -5.09
C VAL A 113 -11.14 -2.12 -6.35
N PHE A 114 -12.47 -2.18 -6.29
CA PHE A 114 -13.32 -2.50 -7.44
C PHE A 114 -13.17 -1.47 -8.55
N LYS A 115 -13.11 -0.18 -8.21
CA LYS A 115 -12.85 0.89 -9.18
C LYS A 115 -11.50 0.71 -9.87
N ILE A 116 -10.42 0.52 -9.10
CA ILE A 116 -9.07 0.28 -9.64
C ILE A 116 -9.06 -0.94 -10.57
N LEU A 117 -9.70 -2.04 -10.14
CA LEU A 117 -9.78 -3.25 -10.94
C LEU A 117 -10.54 -3.02 -12.25
N SER A 118 -11.68 -2.31 -12.21
CA SER A 118 -12.48 -2.00 -13.40
C SER A 118 -11.74 -1.14 -14.43
N GLU A 119 -10.97 -0.14 -13.95
CA GLU A 119 -10.10 0.69 -14.79
C GLU A 119 -8.99 -0.16 -15.42
N GLU A 120 -8.38 -1.06 -14.64
CA GLU A 120 -7.30 -1.91 -15.14
C GLU A 120 -7.80 -2.89 -16.20
N ILE A 121 -8.96 -3.54 -15.99
CA ILE A 121 -9.59 -4.44 -16.97
C ILE A 121 -9.86 -3.69 -18.29
N SER A 122 -10.40 -2.48 -18.21
CA SER A 122 -10.70 -1.66 -19.40
C SER A 122 -9.44 -1.29 -20.19
N SER A 123 -8.32 -1.10 -19.49
CA SER A 123 -7.03 -0.77 -20.11
C SER A 123 -6.22 -1.99 -20.58
N PHE A 124 -6.58 -3.20 -20.14
CA PHE A 124 -5.79 -4.43 -20.33
C PHE A 124 -5.57 -4.79 -21.80
N GLU A 125 -6.53 -4.49 -22.68
CA GLU A 125 -6.41 -4.74 -24.12
C GLU A 125 -5.39 -3.81 -24.81
N SER A 126 -5.14 -2.63 -24.24
CA SER A 126 -4.27 -1.60 -24.83
C SER A 126 -2.82 -1.66 -24.35
N HIS A 127 -2.58 -2.10 -23.10
CA HIS A 127 -1.27 -2.11 -22.47
C HIS A 127 -1.07 -3.38 -21.67
N GLN A 128 -0.34 -4.35 -22.24
CA GLN A 128 0.02 -5.58 -21.53
C GLN A 128 1.02 -5.30 -20.38
N LYS A 129 0.73 -5.84 -19.19
CA LYS A 129 1.68 -6.11 -18.06
C LYS A 129 2.01 -4.96 -17.09
N LYS A 130 1.05 -4.13 -16.69
CA LYS A 130 1.29 -3.19 -15.58
C LYS A 130 1.18 -3.88 -14.23
N ILE A 131 2.22 -3.73 -13.39
CA ILE A 131 2.17 -4.09 -11.97
C ILE A 131 1.60 -2.88 -11.21
N ARG A 132 0.59 -3.12 -10.38
CA ARG A 132 -0.02 -2.14 -9.51
C ARG A 132 0.41 -2.37 -8.08
N ASN A 133 0.84 -1.28 -7.43
CA ASN A 133 1.10 -1.24 -6.00
C ASN A 133 -0.02 -0.45 -5.34
N MET A 134 -0.57 -0.95 -4.24
CA MET A 134 -1.60 -0.27 -3.45
C MET A 134 -1.47 -0.66 -1.99
N GLU A 135 -1.82 0.25 -1.09
CA GLU A 135 -1.95 -0.04 0.34
C GLU A 135 -3.42 -0.12 0.69
N LEU A 136 -3.84 -1.20 1.35
CA LEU A 136 -5.23 -1.41 1.75
C LEU A 136 -5.32 -1.67 3.24
N GLU A 137 -6.38 -1.14 3.84
CA GLU A 137 -6.79 -1.50 5.19
C GLU A 137 -7.79 -2.66 5.14
N LEU A 138 -7.45 -3.75 5.83
CA LEU A 138 -8.22 -4.99 5.89
C LEU A 138 -8.65 -5.31 7.31
N ILE A 139 -9.63 -6.21 7.44
CA ILE A 139 -10.19 -6.65 8.72
C ILE A 139 -9.59 -8.01 9.08
N HIS A 140 -8.81 -8.04 10.15
CA HIS A 140 -8.22 -9.26 10.71
C HIS A 140 -9.31 -10.17 11.30
N ARG A 141 -9.05 -11.46 11.47
CA ARG A 141 -9.95 -12.42 12.15
C ARG A 141 -10.50 -11.93 13.49
N THR A 142 -9.69 -11.19 14.23
CA THR A 142 -10.05 -10.66 15.56
C THR A 142 -10.90 -9.39 15.50
N GLY A 143 -11.25 -8.91 14.30
CA GLY A 143 -11.97 -7.66 14.08
C GLY A 143 -11.10 -6.39 14.10
N ARG A 144 -9.79 -6.50 14.36
CA ARG A 144 -8.87 -5.34 14.27
C ARG A 144 -8.55 -5.01 12.82
N PHE A 145 -8.30 -3.74 12.54
CA PHE A 145 -7.76 -3.33 11.26
C PHE A 145 -6.26 -3.60 11.16
N TYR A 146 -5.80 -3.93 9.96
CA TYR A 146 -4.39 -4.09 9.63
C TYR A 146 -4.14 -3.60 8.20
N TRP A 147 -2.92 -3.12 7.94
CA TRP A 147 -2.55 -2.55 6.66
C TRP A 147 -1.73 -3.53 5.85
N VAL A 148 -2.08 -3.69 4.57
CA VAL A 148 -1.30 -4.48 3.62
C VAL A 148 -0.82 -3.64 2.46
N GLU A 149 0.46 -3.79 2.11
CA GLU A 149 0.95 -3.39 0.79
C GLU A 149 0.69 -4.57 -0.16
N ILE A 150 -0.03 -4.28 -1.25
CA ILE A 150 -0.35 -5.22 -2.30
C ILE A 150 0.39 -4.84 -3.56
N ARG A 151 1.05 -5.83 -4.17
CA ARG A 151 1.61 -5.72 -5.53
C ARG A 151 0.95 -6.77 -6.40
N ALA A 152 0.16 -6.34 -7.37
CA ALA A 152 -0.67 -7.23 -8.17
C ALA A 152 -0.66 -6.86 -9.66
N LYS A 153 -0.95 -7.85 -10.51
CA LYS A 153 -1.14 -7.66 -11.96
C LYS A 153 -2.31 -8.48 -12.46
N LEU A 154 -2.96 -7.99 -13.51
CA LEU A 154 -3.89 -8.79 -14.31
C LEU A 154 -3.12 -9.71 -15.24
N TYR A 155 -3.63 -10.93 -15.42
CA TYR A 155 -3.16 -11.83 -16.46
C TYR A 155 -4.33 -12.65 -17.02
N LYS A 156 -4.15 -13.13 -18.25
CA LYS A 156 -5.09 -14.06 -18.89
C LYS A 156 -4.63 -15.49 -18.62
N SER A 157 -5.48 -16.27 -17.98
CA SER A 157 -5.29 -17.70 -17.75
C SER A 157 -5.22 -18.45 -19.09
N PRO A 158 -4.46 -19.56 -19.18
CA PRO A 158 -4.50 -20.47 -20.34
C PRO A 158 -5.92 -20.96 -20.69
N GLU A 159 -6.80 -21.07 -19.69
CA GLU A 159 -8.21 -21.46 -19.82
C GLU A 159 -9.12 -20.33 -20.35
N GLY A 160 -8.55 -19.14 -20.60
CA GLY A 160 -9.23 -18.00 -21.22
C GLY A 160 -9.84 -16.98 -20.25
N GLY A 161 -9.87 -17.25 -18.94
CA GLY A 161 -10.33 -16.31 -17.91
C GLY A 161 -9.31 -15.22 -17.54
N LEU A 162 -9.77 -14.06 -17.08
CA LEU A 162 -8.90 -13.03 -16.49
C LEU A 162 -8.75 -13.28 -15.00
N LYS A 163 -7.52 -13.20 -14.51
CA LYS A 163 -7.17 -13.42 -13.11
C LYS A 163 -6.27 -12.28 -12.62
N VAL A 164 -6.37 -11.99 -11.33
CA VAL A 164 -5.41 -11.13 -10.63
C VAL A 164 -4.45 -12.04 -9.88
N ILE A 165 -3.15 -11.81 -10.03
CA ILE A 165 -2.14 -12.43 -9.17
C ILE A 165 -1.38 -11.34 -8.44
N GLY A 166 -1.14 -11.55 -7.14
CA GLY A 166 -0.45 -10.58 -6.33
C GLY A 166 0.23 -11.15 -5.10
N VAL A 167 1.01 -10.28 -4.48
CA VAL A 167 1.60 -10.47 -3.16
C VAL A 167 1.05 -9.43 -2.20
N SER A 168 0.83 -9.84 -0.96
CA SER A 168 0.43 -9.00 0.15
C SER A 168 1.47 -9.07 1.26
N ARG A 169 1.94 -7.91 1.68
CA ARG A 169 2.86 -7.73 2.80
C ARG A 169 2.16 -6.95 3.91
N ASP A 170 2.25 -7.43 5.14
CA ASP A 170 1.80 -6.66 6.31
C ASP A 170 2.72 -5.44 6.51
N VAL A 171 2.13 -4.25 6.50
CA VAL A 171 2.82 -2.97 6.73
C VAL A 171 2.23 -2.21 7.91
N THR A 172 1.48 -2.90 8.78
CA THR A 172 0.78 -2.31 9.92
C THR A 172 1.72 -1.55 10.84
N ASP A 173 2.86 -2.14 11.21
CA ASP A 173 3.82 -1.50 12.10
C ASP A 173 4.46 -0.27 11.46
N ARG A 174 4.74 -0.32 10.15
CA ARG A 174 5.22 0.84 9.39
C ARG A 174 4.19 1.96 9.38
N LYS A 175 2.91 1.66 9.10
CA LYS A 175 1.83 2.66 9.07
C LYS A 175 1.58 3.28 10.44
N LYS A 176 1.67 2.50 11.52
CA LYS A 176 1.61 3.02 12.90
C LYS A 176 2.75 3.99 13.19
N ALA A 177 3.98 3.61 12.85
CA ALA A 177 5.13 4.49 13.05
C ALA A 177 5.05 5.78 12.22
N GLU A 178 4.55 5.71 10.98
CA GLU A 178 4.28 6.88 10.15
C GLU A 178 3.21 7.79 10.77
N GLN A 179 2.09 7.24 11.24
CA GLN A 179 1.03 8.00 11.89
C GLN A 179 1.51 8.66 13.19
N GLU A 180 2.24 7.94 14.04
CA GLU A 180 2.79 8.48 15.29
C GLU A 180 3.75 9.65 15.02
N LYS A 181 4.54 9.55 13.95
CA LYS A 181 5.43 10.63 13.51
C LYS A 181 4.63 11.84 13.05
N GLU A 182 3.60 11.66 12.23
CA GLU A 182 2.74 12.75 11.76
C GLU A 182 2.02 13.44 12.91
N ASP A 183 1.45 12.67 13.84
CA ASP A 183 0.80 13.19 15.05
C ASP A 183 1.77 14.01 15.90
N THR A 184 3.02 13.54 16.02
CA THR A 184 4.08 14.24 16.73
C THR A 184 4.45 15.55 16.03
N ILE A 185 4.58 15.57 14.70
CA ILE A 185 4.86 16.79 13.93
C ILE A 185 3.75 17.83 14.13
N VAL A 186 2.48 17.41 14.05
CA VAL A 186 1.33 18.29 14.29
C VAL A 186 1.34 18.82 15.71
N ARG A 187 1.64 17.98 16.71
CA ARG A 187 1.73 18.39 18.12
C ARG A 187 2.86 19.41 18.34
N LEU A 188 4.04 19.16 17.79
CA LEU A 188 5.18 20.08 17.88
C LEU A 188 4.86 21.41 17.21
N GLY A 189 4.22 21.40 16.04
CA GLY A 189 3.79 22.63 15.35
C GLY A 189 2.86 23.49 16.21
N LYS A 190 1.89 22.87 16.92
CA LYS A 190 1.02 23.58 17.86
C LYS A 190 1.79 24.18 19.04
N MET A 191 2.75 23.43 19.60
CA MET A 191 3.57 23.92 20.71
C MET A 191 4.49 25.07 20.30
N ILE A 192 5.06 25.04 19.10
CA ILE A 192 5.89 26.13 18.56
C ILE A 192 5.04 27.40 18.41
N ALA A 193 3.86 27.30 17.79
CA ALA A 193 2.97 28.45 17.61
C ALA A 193 2.57 29.09 18.96
N GLU A 194 2.30 28.26 19.97
CA GLU A 194 1.99 28.76 21.31
C GLU A 194 3.21 29.41 22.00
N ASN A 195 4.39 28.81 21.88
CA ASN A 195 5.63 29.40 22.40
C ASN A 195 5.93 30.75 21.75
N GLU A 196 5.74 30.88 20.43
CA GLU A 196 5.91 32.16 19.74
C GLU A 196 4.93 33.24 20.24
N ARG A 197 3.68 32.84 20.49
CA ARG A 197 2.66 33.73 21.09
C ARG A 197 3.09 34.19 22.48
N LEU A 198 3.49 33.27 23.35
CA LEU A 198 3.95 33.56 24.71
C LEU A 198 5.20 34.44 24.71
N LEU A 199 6.16 34.20 23.81
CA LEU A 199 7.35 35.03 23.67
C LEU A 199 7.01 36.44 23.22
N LYS A 200 6.02 36.62 22.32
CA LYS A 200 5.54 37.93 21.92
C LYS A 200 4.88 38.68 23.08
N GLU A 201 4.03 38.00 23.85
CA GLU A 201 3.42 38.56 25.06
C GLU A 201 4.48 38.96 26.10
N ASN A 202 5.47 38.10 26.33
CA ASN A 202 6.57 38.38 27.24
C ASN A 202 7.39 39.60 26.80
N ARG A 203 7.73 39.71 25.51
CA ARG A 203 8.44 40.89 24.97
C ARG A 203 7.69 42.20 25.22
N ILE A 204 6.36 42.19 25.11
CA ILE A 204 5.54 43.37 25.42
C ILE A 204 5.67 43.71 26.90
N LEU A 205 5.56 42.70 27.78
CA LEU A 205 5.67 42.89 29.23
C LEU A 205 7.07 43.36 29.67
N THR A 206 8.14 42.82 29.08
CA THR A 206 9.52 43.25 29.35
C THR A 206 9.85 44.62 28.76
N GLY A 207 9.08 45.10 27.79
CA GLY A 207 9.21 46.45 27.23
C GLY A 207 8.58 47.55 28.10
N LEU A 208 7.85 47.19 29.16
CA LEU A 208 7.23 48.16 30.07
C LEU A 208 8.24 48.61 31.12
N LEU A 209 8.84 49.76 30.89
CA LEU A 209 9.72 50.39 31.87
C LEU A 209 8.89 51.00 33.01
N PRO A 210 9.08 50.57 34.27
CA PRO A 210 8.36 51.14 35.39
C PRO A 210 8.83 52.58 35.65
N ILE A 211 7.96 53.56 35.39
CA ILE A 211 8.25 54.98 35.63
C ILE A 211 7.57 55.51 36.89
N CYS A 212 8.21 56.46 37.56
CA CYS A 212 7.57 57.22 38.63
C CYS A 212 6.50 58.15 38.02
N SER A 213 5.25 58.04 38.47
CA SER A 213 4.14 58.87 37.95
C SER A 213 4.36 60.37 38.18
N GLY A 214 5.06 60.74 39.27
CA GLY A 214 5.36 62.13 39.63
C GLY A 214 6.56 62.72 38.89
N CYS A 215 7.72 62.06 38.89
CA CYS A 215 8.96 62.63 38.34
C CYS A 215 9.47 61.95 37.06
N LYS A 216 8.77 60.94 36.54
CA LYS A 216 9.05 60.23 35.27
C LYS A 216 10.40 59.49 35.18
N ARG A 217 11.14 59.35 36.29
CA ARG A 217 12.33 58.48 36.38
C ARG A 217 11.95 57.02 36.14
N ILE A 218 12.85 56.25 35.54
CA ILE A 218 12.71 54.81 35.30
C ILE A 218 13.33 54.04 36.46
N ARG A 219 12.68 52.98 36.94
CA ARG A 219 13.24 52.05 37.93
C ARG A 219 13.86 50.84 37.21
N ASP A 220 15.09 50.49 37.56
CA ASP A 220 15.74 49.27 37.09
C ASP A 220 15.42 48.04 37.96
N ASP A 221 15.93 46.87 37.56
CA ASP A 221 15.72 45.60 38.26
C ASP A 221 16.34 45.58 39.67
N ASN A 222 17.31 46.47 39.95
CA ASN A 222 17.95 46.64 41.25
C ASN A 222 17.21 47.66 42.15
N ASN A 223 16.01 48.10 41.74
CA ASN A 223 15.23 49.15 42.40
C ASN A 223 15.89 50.55 42.43
N LYS A 224 16.90 50.79 41.60
CA LYS A 224 17.52 52.12 41.46
C LYS A 224 16.71 52.96 40.45
N TRP A 225 16.56 54.24 40.76
CA TRP A 225 15.84 55.20 39.92
C TRP A 225 16.80 56.02 39.06
N TRP A 226 16.54 56.04 37.75
CA TRP A 226 17.36 56.68 36.75
C TRP A 226 16.59 57.82 36.05
N PRO A 227 17.25 58.94 35.71
CA PRO A 227 16.77 59.84 34.68
C PRO A 227 16.56 59.08 33.36
N LEU A 228 15.56 59.48 32.56
CA LEU A 228 15.19 58.81 31.33
C LEU A 228 16.37 58.67 30.36
N GLU A 229 17.06 59.77 30.11
CA GLU A 229 18.13 59.85 29.13
C GLU A 229 19.34 59.01 29.55
N ALA A 230 19.66 59.03 30.85
CA ALA A 230 20.74 58.23 31.41
C ALA A 230 20.44 56.73 31.36
N TYR A 231 19.19 56.34 31.65
CA TYR A 231 18.77 54.94 31.55
C TYR A 231 18.89 54.42 30.12
N VAL A 232 18.37 55.17 29.14
CA VAL A 232 18.35 54.75 27.73
C VAL A 232 19.77 54.65 27.16
N ARG A 233 20.67 55.61 27.42
CA ARG A 233 22.07 55.53 26.96
C ARG A 233 22.84 54.34 27.55
N GLU A 234 22.57 54.01 28.81
CA GLU A 234 23.28 52.94 29.52
C GLU A 234 22.77 51.54 29.14
N HIS A 235 21.47 51.41 28.80
CA HIS A 235 20.82 50.11 28.62
C HIS A 235 20.42 49.82 27.16
N THR A 236 20.72 50.71 26.22
CA THR A 236 20.42 50.55 24.79
C THR A 236 21.51 51.19 23.93
N ASP A 237 21.54 50.85 22.64
CA ASP A 237 22.44 51.51 21.67
C ASP A 237 21.94 52.89 21.21
N ALA A 238 20.89 53.45 21.84
CA ALA A 238 20.30 54.73 21.45
C ALA A 238 20.95 55.92 22.17
N ASP A 239 21.05 57.06 21.47
CA ASP A 239 21.50 58.34 22.03
C ASP A 239 20.50 59.46 21.68
N PHE A 240 20.58 60.57 22.43
CA PHE A 240 19.68 61.72 22.30
C PHE A 240 20.39 62.90 21.64
N THR A 241 19.84 63.36 20.52
CA THR A 241 20.12 64.68 19.98
C THR A 241 19.12 65.68 20.55
N HIS A 242 19.62 66.86 20.94
CA HIS A 242 18.76 67.91 21.47
C HIS A 242 18.23 68.73 20.29
N THR A 243 16.91 68.70 20.12
CA THR A 243 16.18 69.54 19.18
C THR A 243 15.02 70.20 19.93
N ILE A 244 14.50 71.30 19.38
CA ILE A 244 13.30 71.95 19.91
C ILE A 244 12.15 71.72 18.93
N CYS A 245 11.02 71.22 19.41
CA CYS A 245 9.83 71.09 18.57
C CYS A 245 9.26 72.47 18.23
N THR A 246 8.41 72.54 17.20
CA THR A 246 7.76 73.78 16.75
C THR A 246 7.06 74.50 17.89
N ASP A 247 6.31 73.76 18.71
CA ASP A 247 5.48 74.31 19.79
C ASP A 247 6.34 74.98 20.87
N CYS A 248 7.44 74.34 21.27
CA CYS A 248 8.37 74.92 22.24
C CYS A 248 9.12 76.12 21.64
N SER A 249 9.49 76.06 20.36
CA SER A 249 10.19 77.16 19.71
C SER A 249 9.38 78.45 19.72
N GLU A 250 8.06 78.35 19.47
CA GLU A 250 7.13 79.48 19.52
C GLU A 250 6.99 80.11 20.91
N ILE A 251 7.31 79.39 21.98
CA ILE A 251 7.25 79.89 23.34
C ILE A 251 8.56 80.58 23.71
N PHE A 252 9.69 79.97 23.39
CA PHE A 252 11.01 80.39 23.89
C PHE A 252 11.76 81.37 22.98
N TYR A 253 11.41 81.44 21.69
CA TYR A 253 12.16 82.20 20.68
C TYR A 253 11.32 83.24 19.90
N LYS A 254 10.20 83.69 20.47
CA LYS A 254 9.47 84.86 19.95
C LYS A 254 10.17 86.17 20.29
#